data_AF-H5X664-F1
#
_entry.id   AF-H5X664-F1
#
_cell.length_a   1.000
_cell.length_b   1.000
_cell.length_c   1.000
_cell.angle_alpha   90.00
_cell.angle_beta   90.00
_cell.angle_gamma   90.00
#
_symmetry.space_group_name_H-M   'P 1'
#
loop_
_entity.id
_entity.type
_entity.pdbx_description
1 polymer ?
#
loop_
_entity_poly.entity_id
_entity_poly.type
_entity_poly.pdbx_seq_one_letter_code
_entity_poly.pdbx_strand_id
1 'polypeptide(L)'
;MKRDKSGKAVSGAGQDAALGALATLASVALGANPVGATLVGGSAPVLKYLQQVWTRAGERRGDRAARSLEHAADLLDVGLDILVERAAGHDAHLELLAQVLEAAARTSMEDKIQALGQILADGLRSDSHLDEARLLASMVNDLEAPHVVVLKLIAEQPEPPKAMWSNPGGHRGWERTHLALALSDYDGFLDGVLAALVRHGALRTLGDGTWDGVANTDAHGITRLGTRCLQLLGHEPTESPNAPDGSAESEN
;
A
#
# COMPACT_ATOMS: atom_id res chain seq x y z
N MET A 1 -50.32 8.37 42.24
CA MET A 1 -49.11 9.02 41.70
C MET A 1 -48.65 8.23 40.48
N LYS A 2 -49.12 8.61 39.28
CA LYS A 2 -48.85 7.94 37.99
C LYS A 2 -47.70 8.68 37.31
N ARG A 3 -46.58 8.00 37.04
CA ARG A 3 -45.46 8.57 36.25
C ARG A 3 -45.66 8.13 34.79
N ASP A 4 -45.94 9.09 33.93
CA ASP A 4 -45.93 8.91 32.48
C ASP A 4 -44.49 8.70 31.98
N LYS A 5 -44.29 7.60 31.27
CA LYS A 5 -43.10 7.33 30.46
C LYS A 5 -43.38 7.85 29.04
N SER A 6 -42.98 9.07 28.75
CA SER A 6 -42.90 9.56 27.37
C SER A 6 -41.47 9.40 26.87
N GLY A 7 -41.20 8.26 26.25
CA GLY A 7 -39.96 7.98 25.53
C GLY A 7 -40.02 8.67 24.18
N LYS A 8 -39.22 9.72 24.01
CA LYS A 8 -39.12 10.52 22.79
C LYS A 8 -38.25 9.77 21.79
N ALA A 9 -38.87 9.23 20.74
CA ALA A 9 -38.18 8.69 19.57
C ALA A 9 -37.65 9.86 18.72
N VAL A 10 -36.34 10.07 18.74
CA VAL A 10 -35.61 10.87 17.75
C VAL A 10 -34.33 10.11 17.41
N SER A 11 -34.37 9.29 16.37
CA SER A 11 -33.20 8.86 15.61
C SER A 11 -33.72 8.20 14.33
N GLY A 12 -33.37 8.75 13.16
CA GLY A 12 -33.76 8.17 11.88
C GLY A 12 -33.45 9.05 10.67
N ALA A 13 -33.33 10.37 10.83
CA ALA A 13 -33.09 11.27 9.69
C ALA A 13 -31.61 11.48 9.32
N GLY A 14 -30.66 10.96 10.12
CA GLY A 14 -29.22 11.16 9.89
C GLY A 14 -28.52 10.04 9.10
N GLN A 15 -29.10 8.83 9.06
CA GLN A 15 -28.43 7.65 8.50
C GLN A 15 -28.52 7.57 6.96
N ASP A 16 -29.54 8.17 6.35
CA ASP A 16 -29.73 8.12 4.90
C ASP A 16 -28.83 9.11 4.12
N ALA A 17 -28.34 10.17 4.78
CA ALA A 17 -27.50 11.19 4.14
C ALA A 17 -26.03 10.76 4.00
N ALA A 18 -25.50 10.02 4.98
CA ALA A 18 -24.11 9.55 4.97
C ALA A 18 -23.86 8.49 3.88
N LEU A 19 -24.84 7.62 3.63
CA LEU A 19 -24.77 6.62 2.55
C LEU A 19 -24.80 7.24 1.14
N GLY A 20 -25.49 8.37 0.97
CA GLY A 20 -25.53 9.10 -0.30
C GLY A 20 -24.18 9.71 -0.70
N ALA A 21 -23.40 10.21 0.26
CA ALA A 21 -22.09 10.82 0.01
C ALA A 21 -21.02 9.80 -0.40
N LEU A 22 -21.05 8.60 0.18
CA LEU A 22 -20.17 7.48 -0.21
C LEU A 22 -20.43 7.01 -1.65
N ALA A 23 -21.69 6.96 -2.06
CA ALA A 23 -22.05 6.58 -3.43
C ALA A 23 -21.52 7.58 -4.47
N THR A 24 -21.50 8.88 -4.15
CA THR A 24 -20.94 9.93 -5.04
C THR A 24 -19.41 9.90 -5.15
N LEU A 25 -18.69 9.64 -4.05
CA LEU A 25 -17.22 9.52 -4.10
C LEU A 25 -16.77 8.24 -4.81
N ALA A 26 -17.48 7.13 -4.58
CA ALA A 26 -17.24 5.88 -5.29
C ALA A 26 -17.48 6.04 -6.80
N SER A 27 -18.52 6.76 -7.23
CA SER A 27 -18.80 6.93 -8.67
C SER A 27 -17.77 7.77 -9.42
N VAL A 28 -17.13 8.77 -8.78
CA VAL A 28 -16.03 9.55 -9.36
C VAL A 28 -14.75 8.72 -9.45
N ALA A 29 -14.39 7.99 -8.38
CA ALA A 29 -13.19 7.15 -8.36
C ALA A 29 -13.29 5.92 -9.29
N LEU A 30 -14.50 5.42 -9.54
CA LEU A 30 -14.73 4.23 -10.38
C LEU A 30 -14.83 4.53 -11.88
N GLY A 31 -14.65 5.79 -12.31
CA GLY A 31 -14.67 6.17 -13.73
C GLY A 31 -16.06 6.11 -14.37
N ALA A 32 -17.12 6.03 -13.56
CA ALA A 32 -18.49 6.10 -14.03
C ALA A 32 -18.88 7.58 -14.23
N ASN A 33 -18.31 8.24 -15.24
CA ASN A 33 -18.75 9.58 -15.63
C ASN A 33 -20.17 9.50 -16.21
N PRO A 34 -21.20 10.14 -15.60
CA PRO A 34 -22.58 10.07 -16.08
C PRO A 34 -22.84 10.89 -17.37
N VAL A 35 -21.83 11.51 -17.99
CA VAL A 35 -22.04 12.56 -19.01
C VAL A 35 -21.60 12.18 -20.44
N GLY A 36 -20.93 11.04 -20.67
CA GLY A 36 -20.08 10.91 -21.87
C GLY A 36 -20.37 9.84 -22.92
N ALA A 37 -21.45 9.06 -22.87
CA ALA A 37 -21.62 7.90 -23.75
C ALA A 37 -22.66 8.10 -24.88
N THR A 38 -22.51 9.14 -25.69
CA THR A 38 -23.16 9.21 -27.01
C THR A 38 -22.32 8.45 -28.05
N LEU A 39 -22.35 7.11 -27.99
CA LEU A 39 -21.78 6.27 -29.05
C LEU A 39 -22.82 6.01 -30.15
N VAL A 40 -22.74 6.80 -31.21
CA VAL A 40 -23.50 6.64 -32.45
C VAL A 40 -22.86 5.52 -33.29
N GLY A 41 -23.59 4.43 -33.55
CA GLY A 41 -23.39 3.59 -34.74
C GLY A 41 -22.56 2.30 -34.65
N GLY A 42 -22.38 1.68 -33.48
CA GLY A 42 -21.72 0.37 -33.35
C GLY A 42 -22.69 -0.77 -33.02
N SER A 43 -22.44 -1.97 -33.56
CA SER A 43 -23.30 -3.17 -33.41
C SER A 43 -23.70 -3.44 -31.94
N ALA A 44 -25.01 -3.45 -31.66
CA ALA A 44 -25.60 -3.61 -30.34
C ALA A 44 -25.07 -4.77 -29.45
N PRO A 45 -24.63 -5.93 -29.98
CA PRO A 45 -24.16 -7.04 -29.14
C PRO A 45 -22.88 -6.71 -28.37
N VAL A 46 -21.89 -6.07 -29.02
CA VAL A 46 -20.57 -5.80 -28.42
C VAL A 46 -20.68 -4.83 -27.25
N LEU A 47 -21.54 -3.82 -27.36
CA LEU A 47 -21.80 -2.84 -26.30
C LEU A 47 -22.34 -3.49 -25.01
N LYS A 48 -23.24 -4.48 -25.15
CA LYS A 48 -23.79 -5.21 -23.98
C LYS A 48 -22.71 -6.00 -23.24
N TYR A 49 -21.79 -6.64 -23.95
CA TYR A 49 -20.68 -7.37 -23.32
C TYR A 49 -19.73 -6.42 -22.60
N LEU A 50 -19.38 -5.29 -23.23
CA LEU A 50 -18.54 -4.27 -22.59
C LEU A 50 -19.19 -3.75 -21.31
N GLN A 51 -20.47 -3.37 -21.34
CA GLN A 51 -21.20 -2.92 -20.15
C GLN A 51 -21.15 -3.97 -19.03
N GLN A 52 -21.37 -5.25 -19.33
CA GLN A 52 -21.28 -6.30 -18.32
C GLN A 52 -19.87 -6.45 -17.72
N VAL A 53 -18.82 -6.32 -18.54
CA VAL A 53 -17.44 -6.35 -18.05
C VAL A 53 -17.16 -5.14 -17.16
N TRP A 54 -17.61 -3.95 -17.55
CA TRP A 54 -17.46 -2.72 -16.76
C TRP A 54 -18.21 -2.77 -15.43
N THR A 55 -19.46 -3.26 -15.41
CA THR A 55 -20.23 -3.41 -14.17
C THR A 55 -19.54 -4.37 -13.21
N ARG A 56 -19.12 -5.56 -13.69
CA ARG A 56 -18.40 -6.54 -12.85
C ARG A 56 -17.05 -6.03 -12.39
N ALA A 57 -16.33 -5.31 -13.24
CA ALA A 57 -15.08 -4.68 -12.85
C ALA A 57 -15.33 -3.61 -11.77
N GLY A 58 -16.37 -2.79 -11.93
CA GLY A 58 -16.80 -1.79 -10.96
C GLY A 58 -17.19 -2.39 -9.61
N GLU A 59 -18.00 -3.46 -9.60
CA GLU A 59 -18.38 -4.21 -8.39
C GLU A 59 -17.14 -4.68 -7.63
N ARG A 60 -16.22 -5.39 -8.30
CA ARG A 60 -14.99 -5.88 -7.66
C ARG A 60 -14.07 -4.75 -7.18
N ARG A 61 -14.06 -3.60 -7.85
CA ARG A 61 -13.29 -2.42 -7.40
C ARG A 61 -13.93 -1.83 -6.14
N GLY A 62 -15.25 -1.70 -6.12
CA GLY A 62 -16.03 -1.27 -4.96
C GLY A 62 -15.81 -2.19 -3.76
N ASP A 63 -15.92 -3.51 -3.95
CA ASP A 63 -15.74 -4.50 -2.87
C ASP A 63 -14.34 -4.40 -2.24
N ARG A 64 -13.30 -4.19 -3.05
CA ARG A 64 -11.93 -4.03 -2.53
C ARG A 64 -11.73 -2.73 -1.76
N ALA A 65 -12.28 -1.63 -2.26
CA ALA A 65 -12.24 -0.35 -1.56
C ALA A 65 -13.02 -0.41 -0.23
N ALA A 66 -14.20 -1.07 -0.24
CA ALA A 66 -15.01 -1.31 0.96
C ALA A 66 -14.25 -2.13 2.00
N ARG A 67 -13.61 -3.24 1.61
CA ARG A 67 -12.82 -4.07 2.54
C ARG A 67 -11.64 -3.32 3.18
N SER A 68 -10.99 -2.42 2.44
CA SER A 68 -9.95 -1.54 3.00
C SER A 68 -10.53 -0.61 4.09
N LEU A 69 -11.72 -0.04 3.86
CA LEU A 69 -12.39 0.82 4.84
C LEU A 69 -12.87 0.05 6.07
N GLU A 70 -13.47 -1.12 5.86
CA GLU A 70 -13.90 -2.00 6.95
C GLU A 70 -12.71 -2.36 7.83
N HIS A 71 -11.58 -2.74 7.23
CA HIS A 71 -10.36 -3.02 7.97
C HIS A 71 -9.84 -1.81 8.75
N ALA A 72 -9.88 -0.61 8.17
CA ALA A 72 -9.50 0.62 8.87
C ALA A 72 -10.43 0.95 10.04
N ALA A 73 -11.74 0.73 9.87
CA ALA A 73 -12.75 0.94 10.91
C ALA A 73 -12.56 -0.03 12.09
N ASP A 74 -12.29 -1.32 11.79
CA ASP A 74 -11.99 -2.34 12.79
C ASP A 74 -10.76 -1.97 13.63
N LEU A 75 -9.68 -1.48 12.99
CA LEU A 75 -8.45 -1.06 13.67
C LEU A 75 -8.60 0.19 14.54
N LEU A 76 -9.61 1.01 14.26
CA LEU A 76 -9.93 2.21 15.04
C LEU A 76 -11.03 1.96 16.09
N ASP A 77 -11.62 0.76 16.11
CA ASP A 77 -12.77 0.40 16.94
C ASP A 77 -13.94 1.40 16.78
N VAL A 78 -14.27 1.73 15.52
CA VAL A 78 -15.37 2.64 15.16
C VAL A 78 -16.23 2.06 14.04
N GLY A 79 -17.48 2.53 13.93
CA GLY A 79 -18.33 2.24 12.78
C GLY A 79 -17.82 2.93 11.50
N LEU A 80 -18.16 2.36 10.34
CA LEU A 80 -17.80 2.91 9.03
C LEU A 80 -18.33 4.34 8.82
N ASP A 81 -19.52 4.63 9.32
CA ASP A 81 -20.13 5.97 9.31
C ASP A 81 -19.26 6.99 10.06
N ILE A 82 -18.80 6.63 11.25
CA ILE A 82 -17.92 7.48 12.08
C ILE A 82 -16.56 7.68 11.41
N LEU A 83 -15.99 6.62 10.80
CA LEU A 83 -14.72 6.73 10.08
C LEU A 83 -14.82 7.72 8.92
N VAL A 84 -15.89 7.62 8.13
CA VAL A 84 -16.12 8.49 6.97
C VAL A 84 -16.39 9.92 7.39
N GLU A 85 -17.19 10.13 8.45
CA GLU A 85 -17.42 11.45 9.02
C GLU A 85 -16.10 12.09 9.52
N ARG A 86 -15.26 11.30 10.22
CA ARG A 86 -13.94 11.76 10.68
C ARG A 86 -13.04 12.18 9.52
N ALA A 87 -12.98 11.35 8.47
CA ALA A 87 -12.17 11.65 7.29
C ALA A 87 -12.69 12.88 6.53
N ALA A 88 -14.01 13.05 6.44
CA ALA A 88 -14.63 14.21 5.78
C ALA A 88 -14.51 15.52 6.59
N GLY A 89 -14.21 15.43 7.89
CA GLY A 89 -14.03 16.59 8.77
C GLY A 89 -12.80 17.45 8.45
N HIS A 90 -11.82 16.90 7.72
CA HIS A 90 -10.58 17.60 7.35
C HIS A 90 -10.17 17.26 5.92
N ASP A 91 -9.87 18.27 5.10
CA ASP A 91 -9.46 18.10 3.70
C ASP A 91 -8.28 17.12 3.58
N ALA A 92 -7.34 17.19 4.52
CA ALA A 92 -6.15 16.38 4.47
C ALA A 92 -6.44 14.88 4.74
N HIS A 93 -7.40 14.58 5.61
CA HIS A 93 -7.86 13.20 5.85
C HIS A 93 -8.69 12.69 4.67
N LEU A 94 -9.53 13.55 4.08
CA LEU A 94 -10.32 13.21 2.90
C LEU A 94 -9.44 12.86 1.70
N GLU A 95 -8.33 13.57 1.50
CA GLU A 95 -7.33 13.25 0.48
C GLU A 95 -6.67 11.88 0.72
N LEU A 96 -6.27 11.56 1.97
CA LEU A 96 -5.72 10.25 2.30
C LEU A 96 -6.76 9.14 2.04
N LEU A 97 -8.00 9.36 2.46
CA LEU A 97 -9.11 8.45 2.19
C LEU A 97 -9.27 8.19 0.69
N ALA A 98 -9.34 9.25 -0.13
CA ALA A 98 -9.48 9.12 -1.57
C ALA A 98 -8.32 8.33 -2.20
N GLN A 99 -7.08 8.63 -1.80
CA GLN A 99 -5.88 7.93 -2.26
C GLN A 99 -5.91 6.43 -1.91
N VAL A 100 -6.29 6.09 -0.68
CA VAL A 100 -6.42 4.70 -0.21
C VAL A 100 -7.50 3.95 -0.98
N LEU A 101 -8.67 4.57 -1.21
CA LEU A 101 -9.76 3.95 -1.95
C LEU A 101 -9.40 3.69 -3.41
N GLU A 102 -8.74 4.64 -4.08
CA GLU A 102 -8.28 4.45 -5.44
C GLU A 102 -7.27 3.28 -5.53
N ALA A 103 -6.28 3.26 -4.64
CA ALA A 103 -5.28 2.21 -4.59
C ALA A 103 -5.89 0.82 -4.33
N ALA A 104 -6.79 0.72 -3.35
CA ALA A 104 -7.48 -0.52 -3.00
C ALA A 104 -8.39 -1.01 -4.13
N ALA A 105 -9.10 -0.09 -4.78
CA ALA A 105 -9.92 -0.40 -5.95
C ALA A 105 -9.08 -0.96 -7.10
N ARG A 106 -7.81 -0.55 -7.26
CA ARG A 106 -6.98 -0.99 -8.40
C ARG A 106 -6.29 -2.33 -8.17
N THR A 107 -5.83 -2.62 -6.96
CA THR A 107 -5.01 -3.82 -6.65
C THR A 107 -5.80 -5.11 -6.45
N SER A 108 -5.37 -6.23 -7.03
CA SER A 108 -5.95 -7.56 -6.71
C SER A 108 -5.25 -8.28 -5.55
N MET A 109 -4.22 -7.67 -4.96
CA MET A 109 -3.44 -8.25 -3.85
C MET A 109 -4.16 -8.00 -2.53
N GLU A 110 -4.56 -9.05 -1.83
CA GLU A 110 -5.31 -8.95 -0.57
C GLU A 110 -4.48 -8.26 0.53
N ASP A 111 -3.21 -8.64 0.66
CA ASP A 111 -2.29 -8.03 1.63
C ASP A 111 -2.16 -6.51 1.42
N LYS A 112 -2.23 -6.06 0.16
CA LYS A 112 -2.19 -4.64 -0.20
C LYS A 112 -3.47 -3.91 0.21
N ILE A 113 -4.63 -4.57 0.13
CA ILE A 113 -5.91 -4.00 0.58
C ILE A 113 -5.90 -3.83 2.09
N GLN A 114 -5.43 -4.82 2.84
CA GLN A 114 -5.29 -4.75 4.30
C GLN A 114 -4.28 -3.69 4.71
N ALA A 115 -3.10 -3.67 4.07
CA ALA A 115 -2.07 -2.64 4.28
C ALA A 115 -2.63 -1.22 4.11
N LEU A 116 -3.43 -0.99 3.05
CA LEU A 116 -4.05 0.31 2.79
C LEU A 116 -5.08 0.69 3.86
N GLY A 117 -5.85 -0.27 4.38
CA GLY A 117 -6.75 -0.04 5.52
C GLY A 117 -5.98 0.33 6.80
N GLN A 118 -4.88 -0.37 7.08
CA GLN A 118 -4.00 -0.05 8.22
C GLN A 118 -3.38 1.35 8.08
N ILE A 119 -2.89 1.71 6.89
CA ILE A 119 -2.35 3.04 6.60
C ILE A 119 -3.40 4.13 6.84
N LEU A 120 -4.64 3.90 6.39
CA LEU A 120 -5.75 4.83 6.62
C LEU A 120 -6.05 4.98 8.11
N ALA A 121 -6.14 3.87 8.84
CA ALA A 121 -6.36 3.90 10.29
C ALA A 121 -5.25 4.67 11.02
N ASP A 122 -3.99 4.43 10.68
CA ASP A 122 -2.85 5.12 11.27
C ASP A 122 -2.89 6.63 10.99
N GLY A 123 -3.18 7.03 9.74
CA GLY A 123 -3.30 8.44 9.36
C GLY A 123 -4.49 9.16 9.99
N LEU A 124 -5.62 8.47 10.23
CA LEU A 124 -6.80 9.03 10.89
C LEU A 124 -6.69 9.05 12.43
N ARG A 125 -5.70 8.37 13.01
CA ARG A 125 -5.50 8.33 14.47
C ARG A 125 -4.85 9.61 15.00
N SER A 126 -3.97 10.23 14.24
CA SER A 126 -3.30 11.49 14.60
C SER A 126 -2.76 12.21 13.37
N ASP A 127 -2.91 13.53 13.35
CA ASP A 127 -2.37 14.39 12.28
C ASP A 127 -0.85 14.30 12.14
N SER A 128 -0.14 13.94 13.23
CA SER A 128 1.32 13.76 13.20
C SER A 128 1.78 12.61 12.30
N HIS A 129 0.90 11.66 11.97
CA HIS A 129 1.20 10.53 11.10
C HIS A 129 0.65 10.70 9.69
N LEU A 130 -0.04 11.80 9.39
CA LEU A 130 -0.75 11.96 8.13
C LEU A 130 0.19 11.99 6.92
N ASP A 131 1.30 12.73 7.01
CA ASP A 131 2.30 12.81 5.94
C ASP A 131 2.97 11.46 5.69
N GLU A 132 3.29 10.73 6.76
CA GLU A 132 3.83 9.37 6.68
C GLU A 132 2.82 8.41 6.04
N ALA A 133 1.55 8.48 6.44
CA ALA A 133 0.48 7.65 5.89
C ALA A 133 0.27 7.91 4.39
N ARG A 134 0.33 9.17 3.94
CA ARG A 134 0.24 9.52 2.51
C ARG A 134 1.42 8.99 1.70
N LEU A 135 2.62 9.11 2.25
CA LEU A 135 3.84 8.57 1.64
C LEU A 135 3.75 7.04 1.51
N LEU A 136 3.33 6.36 2.58
CA LEU A 136 3.13 4.90 2.59
C LEU A 136 2.01 4.47 1.63
N ALA A 137 0.89 5.18 1.59
CA ALA A 137 -0.20 4.89 0.65
C ALA A 137 0.27 5.00 -0.81
N SER A 138 1.08 6.02 -1.13
CA SER A 138 1.66 6.21 -2.46
C SER A 138 2.62 5.07 -2.81
N MET A 139 3.53 4.74 -1.88
CA MET A 139 4.46 3.65 -2.07
C MET A 139 3.74 2.32 -2.26
N VAL A 140 2.84 1.96 -1.34
CA VAL A 140 2.05 0.71 -1.41
C VAL A 140 1.25 0.66 -2.71
N ASN A 141 0.64 1.75 -3.15
CA ASN A 141 -0.08 1.82 -4.43
C ASN A 141 0.80 1.45 -5.64
N ASP A 142 2.06 1.84 -5.65
CA ASP A 142 2.98 1.55 -6.75
C ASP A 142 3.66 0.17 -6.63
N LEU A 143 3.62 -0.46 -5.44
CA LEU A 143 4.16 -1.80 -5.25
C LEU A 143 3.26 -2.87 -5.90
N GLU A 144 3.91 -3.69 -6.73
CA GLU A 144 3.37 -4.90 -7.34
C GLU A 144 4.10 -6.14 -6.81
N ALA A 145 3.56 -7.34 -7.06
CA ALA A 145 4.11 -8.59 -6.55
C ALA A 145 5.64 -8.76 -6.75
N PRO A 146 6.25 -8.41 -7.90
CA PRO A 146 7.71 -8.48 -8.04
C PRO A 146 8.49 -7.59 -7.07
N HIS A 147 7.97 -6.41 -6.76
CA HIS A 147 8.61 -5.49 -5.83
C HIS A 147 8.62 -6.07 -4.41
N VAL A 148 7.52 -6.71 -4.02
CA VAL A 148 7.40 -7.40 -2.72
C VAL A 148 8.37 -8.57 -2.63
N VAL A 149 8.52 -9.36 -3.70
CA VAL A 149 9.48 -10.48 -3.75
C VAL A 149 10.92 -9.99 -3.56
N VAL A 150 11.33 -8.93 -4.26
CA VAL A 150 12.67 -8.36 -4.10
C VAL A 150 12.87 -7.79 -2.69
N LEU A 151 11.92 -7.01 -2.17
CA LEU A 151 12.00 -6.47 -0.81
C LEU A 151 12.13 -7.60 0.22
N LYS A 152 11.31 -8.65 0.09
CA LYS A 152 11.32 -9.80 1.00
C LYS A 152 12.68 -10.51 0.99
N LEU A 153 13.24 -10.78 -0.19
CA LEU A 153 14.57 -11.38 -0.31
C LEU A 153 15.63 -10.56 0.42
N ILE A 154 15.66 -9.25 0.20
CA ILE A 154 16.67 -8.36 0.82
C ILE A 154 16.42 -8.21 2.33
N ALA A 155 15.16 -8.25 2.79
CA ALA A 155 14.85 -8.19 4.21
C ALA A 155 15.26 -9.47 4.95
N GLU A 156 14.99 -10.64 4.38
CA GLU A 156 15.34 -11.94 4.96
C GLU A 156 16.85 -12.21 4.88
N GLN A 157 17.50 -11.73 3.83
CA GLN A 157 18.93 -11.86 3.60
C GLN A 157 19.51 -10.48 3.29
N PRO A 158 19.88 -9.67 4.30
CA PRO A 158 20.41 -8.31 4.08
C PRO A 158 21.68 -8.26 3.22
N GLU A 159 22.45 -9.35 3.21
CA GLU A 159 23.65 -9.51 2.40
C GLU A 159 23.50 -10.76 1.51
N PRO A 160 23.98 -10.72 0.25
CA PRO A 160 24.02 -11.91 -0.59
C PRO A 160 24.99 -12.96 -0.01
N PRO A 161 24.82 -14.25 -0.34
CA PRO A 161 25.74 -15.30 0.07
C PRO A 161 27.20 -14.96 -0.27
N LYS A 162 28.14 -15.27 0.65
CA LYS A 162 29.58 -14.99 0.47
C LYS A 162 30.16 -15.51 -0.85
N ALA A 163 29.63 -16.62 -1.35
CA ALA A 163 30.06 -17.22 -2.61
C ALA A 163 29.74 -16.34 -3.85
N MET A 164 28.81 -15.39 -3.72
CA MET A 164 28.45 -14.45 -4.79
C MET A 164 29.25 -13.15 -4.73
N TRP A 165 30.06 -12.91 -3.70
CA TRP A 165 30.74 -11.63 -3.53
C TRP A 165 31.77 -11.39 -4.64
N SER A 166 31.52 -10.40 -5.49
CA SER A 166 32.43 -9.95 -6.54
C SER A 166 33.71 -9.31 -5.98
N ASN A 167 33.64 -8.69 -4.81
CA ASN A 167 34.77 -8.04 -4.14
C ASN A 167 34.68 -8.20 -2.61
N PRO A 168 35.63 -8.91 -1.96
CA PRO A 168 35.63 -9.10 -0.50
C PRO A 168 35.66 -7.79 0.33
N GLY A 169 36.09 -6.68 -0.26
CA GLY A 169 36.10 -5.36 0.37
C GLY A 169 35.02 -4.39 -0.15
N GLY A 170 34.13 -4.84 -1.04
CA GLY A 170 33.08 -4.02 -1.63
C GLY A 170 31.91 -3.73 -0.68
N HIS A 171 30.99 -2.88 -1.14
CA HIS A 171 29.74 -2.63 -0.41
C HIS A 171 28.94 -3.92 -0.22
N ARG A 172 28.48 -4.16 1.00
CA ARG A 172 27.69 -5.35 1.34
C ARG A 172 26.23 -5.07 1.02
N GLY A 173 25.80 -5.49 -0.16
CA GLY A 173 24.42 -5.36 -0.63
C GLY A 173 24.13 -6.24 -1.84
N TRP A 174 22.88 -6.25 -2.26
CA TRP A 174 22.42 -7.01 -3.41
C TRP A 174 22.67 -6.27 -4.70
N GLU A 175 23.60 -6.76 -5.52
CA GLU A 175 23.79 -6.29 -6.88
C GLU A 175 22.68 -6.86 -7.79
N ARG A 176 22.42 -6.16 -8.90
CA ARG A 176 21.48 -6.62 -9.93
C ARG A 176 21.79 -8.02 -10.44
N THR A 177 23.07 -8.37 -10.59
CA THR A 177 23.54 -9.72 -10.98
C THR A 177 23.23 -10.77 -9.93
N HIS A 178 23.41 -10.46 -8.64
CA HIS A 178 23.06 -11.36 -7.53
C HIS A 178 21.55 -11.62 -7.50
N LEU A 179 20.75 -10.57 -7.69
CA LEU A 179 19.29 -10.67 -7.73
C LEU A 179 18.82 -11.49 -8.94
N ALA A 180 19.42 -11.31 -10.11
CA ALA A 180 19.10 -12.10 -11.30
C ALA A 180 19.39 -13.59 -11.10
N LEU A 181 20.44 -13.94 -10.36
CA LEU A 181 20.75 -15.33 -10.00
C LEU A 181 19.78 -15.90 -8.96
N ALA A 182 19.41 -15.10 -7.95
CA ALA A 182 18.50 -15.55 -6.89
C ALA A 182 17.02 -15.58 -7.32
N LEU A 183 16.64 -14.72 -8.27
CA LEU A 183 15.28 -14.50 -8.76
C LEU A 183 15.26 -14.60 -10.29
N SER A 184 15.67 -15.75 -10.85
CA SER A 184 15.83 -15.94 -12.31
C SER A 184 14.56 -15.63 -13.11
N ASP A 185 13.38 -15.86 -12.53
CA ASP A 185 12.09 -15.59 -13.18
C ASP A 185 11.81 -14.10 -13.38
N TYR A 186 12.58 -13.22 -12.72
CA TYR A 186 12.38 -11.78 -12.71
C TYR A 186 13.45 -11.01 -13.52
N ASP A 187 14.51 -11.67 -14.01
CA ASP A 187 15.70 -11.02 -14.61
C ASP A 187 15.35 -9.99 -15.69
N GLY A 188 14.38 -10.32 -16.56
CA GLY A 188 13.97 -9.45 -17.67
C GLY A 188 13.39 -8.09 -17.28
N PHE A 189 13.03 -7.88 -16.01
CA PHE A 189 12.44 -6.62 -15.54
C PHE A 189 12.94 -6.18 -14.15
N LEU A 190 14.04 -6.79 -13.65
CA LEU A 190 14.65 -6.41 -12.38
C LEU A 190 15.05 -4.93 -12.34
N ASP A 191 15.58 -4.39 -13.43
CA ASP A 191 16.02 -2.98 -13.47
C ASP A 191 14.85 -2.02 -13.20
N GLY A 192 13.67 -2.32 -13.75
CA GLY A 192 12.46 -1.54 -13.50
C GLY A 192 11.96 -1.67 -12.07
N VAL A 193 12.00 -2.88 -11.52
CA VAL A 193 11.62 -3.16 -10.11
C VAL A 193 12.55 -2.43 -9.14
N LEU A 194 13.86 -2.51 -9.36
CA LEU A 194 14.86 -1.83 -8.54
C LEU A 194 14.73 -0.31 -8.63
N ALA A 195 14.58 0.24 -9.84
CA ALA A 195 14.37 1.66 -10.03
C ALA A 195 13.11 2.17 -9.30
N ALA A 196 12.01 1.42 -9.35
CA ALA A 196 10.79 1.77 -8.62
C ALA A 196 11.01 1.72 -7.09
N LEU A 197 11.64 0.65 -6.59
CA LEU A 197 11.92 0.52 -5.15
C LEU A 197 12.87 1.60 -4.63
N VAL A 198 13.89 1.99 -5.41
CA VAL A 198 14.79 3.09 -5.07
C VAL A 198 14.07 4.44 -5.15
N ARG A 199 13.22 4.66 -6.17
CA ARG A 199 12.41 5.88 -6.31
C ARG A 199 11.54 6.13 -5.08
N HIS A 200 10.94 5.09 -4.52
CA HIS A 200 10.13 5.20 -3.31
C HIS A 200 10.95 5.19 -2.01
N GLY A 201 12.27 5.07 -2.09
CA GLY A 201 13.15 4.99 -0.93
C GLY A 201 12.98 3.69 -0.13
N ALA A 202 12.36 2.65 -0.69
CA ALA A 202 12.24 1.34 -0.08
C ALA A 202 13.59 0.59 -0.08
N LEU A 203 14.39 0.84 -1.12
CA LEU A 203 15.80 0.45 -1.21
C LEU A 203 16.69 1.70 -1.26
N ARG A 204 17.92 1.54 -0.77
CA ARG A 204 19.02 2.50 -0.96
C ARG A 204 20.12 1.86 -1.79
N THR A 205 20.75 2.65 -2.65
CA THR A 205 21.99 2.25 -3.34
C THR A 205 23.17 2.41 -2.39
N LEU A 206 24.03 1.40 -2.34
CA LEU A 206 25.24 1.32 -1.54
C LEU A 206 26.41 1.36 -2.52
N GLY A 207 27.19 2.45 -2.51
CA GLY A 207 28.40 2.55 -3.34
C GLY A 207 28.28 3.40 -4.59
N ASP A 208 27.62 4.55 -4.50
CA ASP A 208 27.55 5.55 -5.57
C ASP A 208 28.90 6.24 -5.90
N GLY A 209 29.97 5.87 -5.20
CA GLY A 209 31.32 6.34 -5.50
C GLY A 209 31.88 5.71 -6.77
N THR A 210 32.00 6.50 -7.84
CA THR A 210 32.91 6.19 -8.95
C THR A 210 34.35 6.36 -8.48
N TRP A 211 35.00 5.28 -8.05
CA TRP A 211 36.42 5.28 -7.73
C TRP A 211 37.24 4.77 -8.93
N ASP A 212 38.12 5.64 -9.43
CA ASP A 212 39.20 5.38 -10.40
C ASP A 212 38.85 4.46 -11.60
N GLY A 213 37.81 4.82 -12.36
CA GLY A 213 37.49 4.16 -13.64
C GLY A 213 36.90 2.74 -13.54
N VAL A 214 36.67 2.23 -12.33
CA VAL A 214 35.89 1.01 -12.13
C VAL A 214 34.43 1.41 -12.03
N ALA A 215 33.60 0.93 -12.97
CA ALA A 215 32.15 1.04 -12.85
C ALA A 215 31.74 0.31 -11.58
N ASN A 216 31.37 1.06 -10.54
CA ASN A 216 30.93 0.47 -9.29
C ASN A 216 29.60 -0.24 -9.55
N THR A 217 29.46 -1.46 -9.07
CA THR A 217 28.20 -2.17 -9.15
C THR A 217 27.25 -1.57 -8.12
N ASP A 218 26.10 -1.09 -8.59
CA ASP A 218 25.03 -0.61 -7.71
C ASP A 218 24.56 -1.77 -6.82
N ALA A 219 25.06 -1.82 -5.59
CA ALA A 219 24.56 -2.72 -4.56
C ALA A 219 23.36 -2.08 -3.88
N HIS A 220 22.34 -2.85 -3.55
CA HIS A 220 21.13 -2.36 -2.92
C HIS A 220 20.94 -2.95 -1.52
N GLY A 221 20.44 -2.13 -0.60
CA GLY A 221 20.02 -2.55 0.74
C GLY A 221 18.64 -2.00 1.08
N ILE A 222 17.90 -2.72 1.91
CA ILE A 222 16.57 -2.28 2.38
C ILE A 222 16.68 -1.11 3.36
N THR A 223 15.75 -0.17 3.27
CA THR A 223 15.63 0.96 4.22
C THR A 223 14.60 0.66 5.30
N ARG A 224 14.53 1.52 6.34
CA ARG A 224 13.46 1.44 7.36
C ARG A 224 12.07 1.54 6.73
N LEU A 225 11.92 2.37 5.70
CA LEU A 225 10.65 2.55 4.99
C LEU A 225 10.29 1.27 4.21
N GLY A 226 11.26 0.63 3.54
CA GLY A 226 11.07 -0.66 2.89
C GLY A 226 10.64 -1.75 3.87
N THR A 227 11.28 -1.83 5.04
CA THR A 227 10.90 -2.77 6.11
C THR A 227 9.48 -2.49 6.63
N ARG A 228 9.13 -1.23 6.86
CA ARG A 228 7.77 -0.84 7.29
C ARG A 228 6.72 -1.28 6.28
N CYS A 229 6.99 -1.15 4.98
CA CYS A 229 6.05 -1.62 3.97
C CYS A 229 5.89 -3.14 3.92
N LEU A 230 6.96 -3.91 4.12
CA LEU A 230 6.82 -5.36 4.24
C LEU A 230 5.95 -5.75 5.44
N GLN A 231 6.14 -5.09 6.59
CA GLN A 231 5.31 -5.33 7.76
C GLN A 231 3.83 -5.03 7.50
N LEU A 232 3.53 -3.92 6.82
CA LEU A 232 2.17 -3.57 6.43
C LEU A 232 1.55 -4.61 5.49
N LEU A 233 2.35 -5.24 4.63
CA LEU A 233 1.94 -6.33 3.75
C LEU A 233 1.92 -7.70 4.46
N GLY A 234 1.98 -7.76 5.79
CA GLY A 234 1.92 -9.00 6.56
C GLY A 234 3.19 -9.84 6.50
N HIS A 235 4.32 -9.25 6.09
CA HIS A 235 5.63 -9.89 6.09
C HIS A 235 6.45 -9.37 7.27
N GLU A 236 6.38 -10.08 8.39
CA GLU A 236 7.31 -9.86 9.49
C GLU A 236 8.70 -10.36 9.09
N PRO A 237 9.75 -9.52 9.18
CA PRO A 237 11.10 -10.01 9.01
C PRO A 237 11.32 -11.07 10.07
N THR A 238 11.69 -12.28 9.64
CA THR A 238 12.04 -13.34 10.58
C THR A 238 13.16 -12.80 11.46
N GLU A 239 12.89 -12.64 12.75
CA GLU A 239 13.89 -12.22 13.73
C GLU A 239 15.11 -13.11 13.53
N SER A 240 16.18 -12.53 12.99
CA SER A 240 17.37 -13.30 12.65
C SER A 240 17.94 -13.81 13.97
N PRO A 241 18.00 -15.13 14.22
CA PRO A 241 18.39 -15.69 15.51
C PRO A 241 19.87 -15.44 15.88
N ASN A 242 20.58 -14.65 15.07
CA ASN A 242 22.00 -14.34 15.19
C ASN A 242 22.28 -12.84 15.36
N ALA A 243 21.31 -11.99 15.70
CA ALA A 243 21.66 -10.69 16.27
C ALA A 243 22.39 -10.98 17.58
N PRO A 244 23.70 -10.69 17.70
CA PRO A 244 24.40 -10.87 18.95
C PRO A 244 23.67 -10.02 19.98
N ASP A 245 23.18 -10.68 21.02
CA ASP A 245 22.59 -10.03 22.18
C ASP A 245 23.54 -8.90 22.58
N GLY A 246 23.06 -7.64 22.47
CA GLY A 246 23.85 -6.41 22.70
C GLY A 246 24.21 -6.22 24.17
N SER A 247 24.43 -7.32 24.86
CA SER A 247 24.67 -7.47 26.28
C SER A 247 26.16 -7.71 26.50
N ALA A 248 26.76 -6.76 27.24
CA ALA A 248 28.09 -6.80 27.86
C ALA A 248 29.26 -6.14 27.11
N GLU A 249 29.22 -4.82 26.96
CA GLU A 249 30.39 -3.99 27.28
C GLU A 249 30.01 -2.94 28.33
N SER A 250 29.90 -3.39 29.58
CA SER A 250 30.10 -2.57 30.76
C SER A 250 30.99 -3.36 31.71
N GLU A 251 32.29 -3.05 31.73
CA GLU A 251 33.22 -3.10 32.88
C GLU A 251 34.68 -3.14 32.40
N ASN A 252 35.31 -1.97 32.30
CA ASN A 252 36.53 -1.60 33.04
C ASN A 252 36.96 -0.16 32.73
#